data_AF-A0A1Q4R2T3-F1
#
_entry.id   AF-A0A1Q4R2T3-F1
#
_cell.length_a   1.000
_cell.length_b   1.000
_cell.length_c   1.000
_cell.angle_alpha   90.00
_cell.angle_beta   90.00
_cell.angle_gamma   90.00
#
_symmetry.space_group_name_H-M   'P 1'
#
loop_
_entity.id
_entity.type
_entity.pdbx_description
1 polymer ?
#
loop_
_entity_poly.entity_id
_entity_poly.type
_entity_poly.pdbx_seq_one_letter_code
_entity_poly.pdbx_strand_id
1 'polypeptide(L)' 'MGKRTPQKGLNDVAEAQALKEIVVDQRSAKRATKAKGRRRDRRYENRLLRTTVDLLDDDADECLE' A
#
# COMPACT_ATOMS: atom_id res chain seq x y z
N MET A 1 -6.73 0.94 -18.45
CA MET A 1 -6.53 -0.14 -17.43
C MET A 1 -6.12 0.52 -16.12
N GLY A 2 -6.96 0.40 -15.08
CA GLY A 2 -6.71 0.99 -13.76
C GLY A 2 -5.36 0.61 -13.19
N LYS A 3 -4.55 1.61 -12.83
CA LYS A 3 -3.27 1.41 -12.14
C LYS A 3 -3.58 0.86 -10.74
N ARG A 4 -2.71 -0.02 -10.24
CA ARG A 4 -2.85 -0.62 -8.88
C ARG A 4 -2.67 0.49 -7.83
N THR A 5 -3.01 0.21 -6.57
CA THR A 5 -2.54 1.03 -5.43
C THR A 5 -1.07 1.40 -5.66
N PRO A 6 -0.72 2.70 -5.62
CA PRO A 6 0.65 3.15 -5.76
C PRO A 6 1.55 2.41 -4.76
N GLN A 7 2.79 2.12 -5.14
CA GLN A 7 3.77 1.47 -4.26
C GLN A 7 4.80 2.49 -3.77
N LYS A 8 4.39 3.75 -3.59
CA LYS A 8 5.29 4.85 -3.22
C LYS A 8 5.29 5.12 -1.70
N GLY A 9 4.75 4.19 -0.90
CA GLY A 9 4.45 4.46 0.51
C GLY A 9 3.19 5.32 0.69
N LEU A 10 2.87 5.58 1.96
CA LEU A 10 1.86 6.55 2.40
C LEU A 10 2.47 7.96 2.39
N ASN A 11 1.64 8.97 2.17
CA ASN A 11 2.11 10.35 2.26
C ASN A 11 2.14 10.84 3.72
N ASP A 12 1.25 10.30 4.56
CA ASP A 12 1.17 10.59 5.99
C ASP A 12 0.96 9.27 6.75
N VAL A 13 1.67 9.06 7.85
CA VAL A 13 1.55 7.88 8.71
C VAL A 13 0.13 7.78 9.31
N ALA A 14 -0.57 8.90 9.51
CA ALA A 14 -1.95 8.92 9.99
C ALA A 14 -2.90 8.17 9.02
N GLU A 15 -2.60 8.15 7.72
CA GLU A 15 -3.36 7.43 6.71
C GLU A 15 -3.33 5.91 6.91
N ALA A 16 -2.37 5.37 7.68
CA ALA A 16 -2.28 3.95 7.96
C ALA A 16 -3.53 3.40 8.66
N GLN A 17 -4.27 4.23 9.41
CA GLN A 17 -5.52 3.81 10.05
C GLN A 17 -6.63 3.53 9.03
N ALA A 18 -6.60 4.22 7.88
CA ALA A 18 -7.58 4.11 6.80
C ALA A 18 -7.05 3.29 5.60
N LEU A 19 -6.07 2.41 5.81
CA LEU A 19 -5.41 1.60 4.76
C LEU A 19 -6.38 0.88 3.83
N LYS A 20 -7.50 0.37 4.36
CA LYS A 20 -8.53 -0.35 3.58
C LYS A 20 -9.24 0.53 2.55
N GLU A 21 -9.30 1.84 2.79
CA GLU A 21 -9.97 2.80 1.91
C GLU A 21 -9.02 3.29 0.82
N ILE A 22 -7.71 3.33 1.12
CA ILE A 22 -6.64 3.72 0.23
C ILE A 22 -6.28 2.59 -0.74
N VAL A 23 -6.29 1.35 -0.24
CA VAL A 23 -5.96 0.18 -1.06
C VAL A 23 -7.13 -0.23 -1.93
N VAL A 24 -7.03 0.06 -3.22
CA VAL A 24 -8.06 -0.30 -4.21
C VAL A 24 -7.48 -1.23 -5.29
N ASP A 25 -7.92 -2.49 -5.34
CA ASP A 25 -7.71 -3.34 -6.51
C ASP A 25 -8.75 -3.03 -7.60
N GLN A 26 -8.41 -2.12 -8.52
CA GLN A 26 -9.27 -1.76 -9.66
C GLN A 26 -9.45 -2.88 -10.71
N ARG A 27 -8.87 -4.08 -10.51
CA ARG A 27 -9.08 -5.23 -11.40
C ARG A 27 -10.20 -6.14 -10.93
N SER A 28 -11.25 -5.61 -10.29
CA SER A 28 -12.42 -6.37 -9.83
C SER A 28 -12.96 -7.32 -10.90
N ALA A 29 -13.07 -6.85 -12.15
CA ALA A 29 -13.51 -7.64 -13.30
C ALA A 29 -12.56 -8.77 -13.74
N LYS A 30 -11.28 -8.76 -13.32
CA LYS A 30 -10.29 -9.80 -13.62
C LYS A 30 -9.99 -10.71 -12.42
N ARG A 31 -10.80 -10.65 -11.37
CA ARG A 31 -10.65 -11.50 -10.18
C ARG A 31 -11.34 -12.83 -10.41
N ALA A 32 -10.65 -13.93 -10.14
CA ALA A 32 -11.25 -15.27 -10.19
C ALA A 32 -12.32 -15.47 -9.09
N THR A 33 -12.09 -14.91 -7.89
CA THR A 33 -13.02 -15.03 -6.76
C THR A 33 -12.94 -13.82 -5.81
N LYS A 34 -13.97 -13.62 -4.98
CA LYS A 34 -13.97 -12.63 -3.88
C LYS A 34 -12.80 -12.85 -2.91
N ALA A 35 -12.47 -14.11 -2.61
CA ALA A 35 -11.35 -14.46 -1.73
C ALA A 35 -9.99 -14.07 -2.33
N LYS A 36 -9.82 -14.18 -3.65
CA LYS A 36 -8.61 -13.71 -4.35
C LYS A 36 -8.46 -12.19 -4.25
N GLY A 37 -9.58 -11.45 -4.34
CA GLY A 37 -9.62 -9.99 -4.08
C GLY A 37 -9.05 -9.66 -2.71
N ARG A 38 -9.66 -10.21 -1.64
CA ARG A 38 -9.19 -9.98 -0.26
C ARG A 38 -7.71 -10.32 -0.03
N ARG A 39 -7.23 -11.43 -0.59
CA ARG A 39 -5.80 -11.80 -0.51
C ARG A 39 -4.90 -10.78 -1.21
N ARG A 40 -5.39 -10.16 -2.28
CA ARG A 40 -4.65 -9.18 -3.06
C ARG A 40 -4.65 -7.81 -2.38
N ASP A 41 -5.78 -7.38 -1.85
CA ASP A 41 -5.91 -6.14 -1.09
C ASP A 41 -4.94 -6.15 0.10
N ARG A 42 -4.94 -7.24 0.90
CA ARG A 42 -3.94 -7.44 1.97
C ARG A 42 -2.49 -7.39 1.50
N ARG A 43 -2.21 -7.91 0.30
CA ARG A 43 -0.85 -7.85 -0.26
C ARG A 43 -0.46 -6.40 -0.59
N TYR A 44 -1.41 -5.60 -1.07
CA TYR A 44 -1.17 -4.19 -1.38
C TYR A 44 -1.05 -3.36 -0.10
N GLU A 45 -1.86 -3.63 0.92
CA GLU A 45 -1.72 -3.01 2.25
C GLU A 45 -0.31 -3.25 2.81
N ASN A 46 0.13 -4.51 2.88
CA ASN A 46 1.46 -4.85 3.39
C ASN A 46 2.60 -4.25 2.57
N ARG A 47 2.41 -4.12 1.26
CA ARG A 47 3.43 -3.53 0.39
C ARG A 47 3.52 -2.02 0.61
N LEU A 48 2.39 -1.35 0.73
CA LEU A 48 2.33 0.09 0.98
C LEU A 48 3.01 0.40 2.31
N LEU A 49 2.66 -0.32 3.37
CA LEU A 49 3.28 -0.17 4.70
C LEU A 49 4.78 -0.41 4.68
N ARG A 50 5.25 -1.50 4.05
CA ARG A 50 6.70 -1.77 3.96
C ARG A 50 7.43 -0.62 3.29
N THR A 51 6.95 -0.16 2.15
CA THR A 51 7.59 0.97 1.46
C THR A 51 7.53 2.24 2.28
N THR A 52 6.46 2.49 3.04
CA THR A 52 6.42 3.64 3.98
C THR A 52 7.51 3.52 5.05
N VAL A 53 7.71 2.33 5.63
CA VAL A 53 8.76 2.12 6.63
C VAL A 53 10.14 2.29 6.02
N ASP A 54 10.39 1.70 4.84
CA ASP A 54 11.68 1.83 4.14
C ASP A 54 12.03 3.31 3.88
N LEU A 55 11.04 4.14 3.47
CA LEU A 55 11.22 5.57 3.26
C LEU A 55 11.52 6.34 4.56
N LEU A 56 10.85 5.97 5.66
CA LEU A 56 11.06 6.61 6.96
C LEU A 56 12.45 6.28 7.54
N ASP A 57 12.93 5.06 7.31
CA ASP A 57 14.28 4.64 7.72
C ASP A 57 15.33 5.41 6.90
N ASP A 58 15.16 5.53 5.58
CA ASP A 58 16.05 6.32 4.70
C ASP A 58 16.09 7.81 5.13
N ASP A 59 14.94 8.43 5.43
CA ASP A 59 14.86 9.82 5.90
C ASP A 59 15.52 10.03 7.28
N ALA A 60 15.45 9.02 8.16
CA ALA A 60 16.03 9.07 9.49
C ALA A 60 17.57 9.01 9.47
N ASP A 61 18.13 8.22 8.56
CA ASP A 61 19.58 8.15 8.35
C ASP A 61 20.12 9.47 7.76
N GLU A 62 19.39 10.13 6.85
CA GLU A 62 19.79 11.41 6.24
C GLU A 62 19.82 12.59 7.24
N CYS A 63 19.06 12.52 8.34
CA CYS A 63 19.04 13.55 9.38
C CYS A 63 20.14 13.40 10.46
N LEU A 64 20.89 12.30 10.45
CA LEU A 64 21.92 11.99 11.45
C LEU A 64 23.36 12.21 10.94
N GLU A 65 23.54 12.57 9.66
CA GLU A 65 24.81 13.00 9.06
C GLU A 65 25.01 14.52 9.14
#